data_AF-A0A367PR74-F1
#
_entry.id   AF-A0A367PR74-F1
#
_cell.length_a   1.000
_cell.length_b   1.000
_cell.length_c   1.000
_cell.angle_alpha   90.00
_cell.angle_beta   90.00
_cell.angle_gamma   90.00
#
_symmetry.space_group_name_H-M   'P 1'
#
loop_
_entity.id
_entity.type
_entity.pdbx_description
1 polymer ?
#
loop_
_entity_poly.entity_id
_entity_poly.type
_entity_poly.pdbx_seq_one_letter_code
_entity_poly.pdbx_strand_id
1 'polypeptide(L)'
;MTKDALNYKALHIEGKGKEALVKVRSAIVDTGIEQSCYAVRARVKAEGKLVEKVARKRETKPAYELESITDVIGIRLVTLFRRDLPDILTKVLDVIEHSADLRPNPVKKSSLEEIVVYNSELESSAFNLLIKETLDQRQVPFKKLDSKEGYSSIHIVCRVGKDVVRCDEIGPNYLIPIEVQIRTVFEDAWGEIDHKYGYVARSGKDVSLAGNQALVGPHLRVLKQFTDACAAYADTIKEMSTDDGAVATKAGRILSVESDDDVLRRFEQLGVPRSYIEQYANGRAIREKCAAPTLGKQERTVCYLDASQYFHSIAQQCEKELQGEGLKLYWYYVTLNAAFCLLSTNASESIESAVGIYLDLAEKYANYPLVKFRLGQAYSKLGKVDDSIRLFEDALGDVQQLAAASKAKQSWEDNLPLPDYKHISTALPKLLGYQYWQKGAFRTDPTDVDQRLSLYRKAYEVTLLAYDITPENADLANNLVYYALEYLALNPKDEFAYQLVERLSKYMPIIEQAAKSEEADAMLLDTLLQLYIVTEQKEAAKALAARVFEVLEASEEIPDMIARAIQARVLKVMKNT
;
A
#
# COMPACT_ATOMS: atom_id res chain seq x y z
N MET A 1 -22.47 -34.03 -39.25
CA MET A 1 -21.68 -33.21 -40.20
C MET A 1 -20.58 -34.09 -40.78
N THR A 2 -20.33 -34.05 -42.09
CA THR A 2 -19.22 -34.80 -42.70
C THR A 2 -17.88 -34.22 -42.24
N LYS A 3 -16.80 -35.02 -42.28
CA LYS A 3 -15.44 -34.57 -41.89
C LYS A 3 -14.99 -33.37 -42.72
N ASP A 4 -15.32 -33.36 -44.01
CA ASP A 4 -14.97 -32.25 -44.93
C ASP A 4 -15.73 -30.96 -44.60
N ALA A 5 -17.01 -31.06 -44.23
CA ALA A 5 -17.78 -29.90 -43.79
C ALA A 5 -17.28 -29.32 -42.46
N LEU A 6 -16.80 -30.19 -41.54
CA LEU A 6 -16.17 -29.76 -40.28
C LEU A 6 -14.87 -29.00 -40.55
N ASN A 7 -13.99 -29.54 -41.40
CA ASN A 7 -12.71 -28.90 -41.75
C ASN A 7 -12.94 -27.57 -42.48
N TYR A 8 -13.90 -27.53 -43.42
CA TYR A 8 -14.26 -26.30 -44.14
C TYR A 8 -14.73 -25.19 -43.18
N LYS A 9 -15.62 -25.51 -42.23
CA LYS A 9 -16.05 -24.57 -41.19
C LYS A 9 -14.88 -24.12 -40.30
N ALA A 10 -14.03 -25.05 -39.86
CA ALA A 10 -12.87 -24.73 -39.03
C ALA A 10 -11.86 -23.80 -39.72
N LEU A 11 -11.66 -23.97 -41.03
CA LEU A 11 -10.82 -23.09 -41.84
C LEU A 11 -11.36 -21.65 -41.89
N HIS A 12 -12.68 -21.49 -42.04
CA HIS A 12 -13.32 -20.17 -42.01
C HIS A 12 -13.25 -19.51 -40.64
N ILE A 13 -13.44 -20.29 -39.56
CA ILE A 13 -13.25 -19.79 -38.18
C ILE A 13 -11.82 -19.30 -37.99
N GLU A 14 -10.82 -20.03 -38.47
CA GLU A 14 -9.42 -19.59 -38.39
C GLU A 14 -9.20 -18.28 -39.17
N GLY A 15 -9.67 -18.20 -40.42
CA GLY A 15 -9.53 -17.02 -41.27
C GLY A 15 -10.19 -15.78 -40.66
N LYS A 16 -11.45 -15.90 -40.22
CA LYS A 16 -12.19 -14.82 -39.57
C LYS A 16 -11.65 -14.49 -38.18
N GLY A 17 -11.14 -15.48 -37.46
CA GLY A 17 -10.43 -15.27 -36.20
C GLY A 17 -9.17 -14.43 -36.38
N LYS A 18 -8.42 -14.60 -37.47
CA LYS A 18 -7.24 -13.78 -37.81
C LYS A 18 -7.64 -12.33 -38.10
N GLU A 19 -8.71 -12.13 -38.87
CA GLU A 19 -9.27 -10.80 -39.15
C GLU A 19 -9.71 -10.09 -37.85
N ALA A 20 -10.45 -10.79 -36.98
CA ALA A 20 -10.91 -10.26 -35.70
C ALA A 20 -9.75 -9.97 -34.73
N LEU A 21 -8.72 -10.83 -34.70
CA LEU A 21 -7.57 -10.63 -33.82
C LEU A 21 -6.83 -9.32 -34.10
N VAL A 22 -6.77 -8.86 -35.36
CA VAL A 22 -6.18 -7.55 -35.70
C VAL A 22 -6.93 -6.42 -35.00
N LYS A 23 -8.27 -6.48 -35.00
CA LYS A 23 -9.12 -5.47 -34.35
C LYS A 23 -9.01 -5.52 -32.83
N VAL A 24 -8.98 -6.72 -32.26
CA VAL A 24 -8.81 -6.90 -30.80
C VAL A 24 -7.43 -6.42 -30.34
N ARG A 25 -6.37 -6.67 -31.13
CA ARG A 25 -5.04 -6.12 -30.84
C ARG A 25 -5.03 -4.60 -30.85
N SER A 26 -5.66 -3.96 -31.83
CA SER A 26 -5.80 -2.49 -31.85
C SER A 26 -6.43 -1.99 -30.56
N ALA A 27 -7.56 -2.58 -30.15
CA ALA A 27 -8.23 -2.18 -28.92
C ALA A 27 -7.34 -2.34 -27.68
N ILE A 28 -6.56 -3.42 -27.56
CA ILE A 28 -5.63 -3.62 -26.44
C ILE A 28 -4.58 -2.50 -26.36
N VAL A 29 -4.10 -2.02 -27.51
CA VAL A 29 -3.16 -0.89 -27.59
C VAL A 29 -3.87 0.41 -27.22
N ASP A 30 -5.02 0.67 -27.84
CA ASP A 30 -5.78 1.92 -27.71
C ASP A 30 -6.31 2.14 -26.28
N THR A 31 -6.58 1.07 -25.52
CA THR A 31 -7.09 1.15 -24.14
C THR A 31 -5.99 1.19 -23.08
N GLY A 32 -4.72 1.22 -23.48
CA GLY A 32 -3.64 1.23 -22.50
C GLY A 32 -3.41 -0.12 -21.80
N ILE A 33 -3.95 -1.24 -22.31
CA ILE A 33 -3.80 -2.56 -21.69
C ILE A 33 -2.39 -3.09 -21.94
N GLU A 34 -1.86 -2.90 -23.15
CA GLU A 34 -0.52 -3.39 -23.51
C GLU A 34 0.58 -2.81 -22.62
N GLN A 35 0.47 -1.51 -22.28
CA GLN A 35 1.43 -0.77 -21.45
C GLN A 35 1.38 -1.21 -19.99
N SER A 36 0.26 -1.77 -19.53
CA SER A 36 0.15 -2.39 -18.20
C SER A 36 0.65 -3.83 -18.17
N CYS A 37 0.97 -4.43 -19.32
CA CYS A 37 1.48 -5.79 -19.41
C CYS A 37 3.00 -5.76 -19.59
N TYR A 38 3.68 -6.74 -18.99
CA TYR A 38 5.05 -7.10 -19.38
C TYR A 38 5.09 -7.64 -20.81
N ALA A 39 4.11 -8.48 -21.16
CA ALA A 39 3.96 -9.01 -22.49
C ALA A 39 2.50 -9.31 -22.82
N VAL A 40 2.11 -9.07 -24.07
CA VAL A 40 0.82 -9.49 -24.62
C VAL A 40 1.07 -10.57 -25.67
N ARG A 41 0.52 -11.76 -25.46
CA ARG A 41 0.57 -12.86 -26.44
C ARG A 41 -0.83 -13.13 -26.95
N ALA A 42 -1.01 -13.06 -28.26
CA ALA A 42 -2.31 -13.34 -28.86
C ALA A 42 -2.18 -14.27 -30.06
N ARG A 43 -3.04 -15.28 -30.14
CA ARG A 43 -3.05 -16.30 -31.19
C ARG A 43 -4.47 -16.67 -31.61
N VAL A 44 -4.60 -17.13 -32.85
CA VAL A 44 -5.79 -17.80 -33.35
C VAL A 44 -5.52 -19.29 -33.39
N LYS A 45 -6.48 -20.09 -32.94
CA LYS A 45 -6.36 -21.54 -33.01
C LYS A 45 -6.49 -22.01 -34.47
N ALA A 46 -5.49 -22.75 -34.93
CA ALA A 46 -5.48 -23.31 -36.28
C ALA A 46 -6.61 -24.32 -36.51
N GLU A 47 -7.05 -24.47 -37.76
CA GLU A 47 -8.10 -25.39 -38.22
C GLU A 47 -7.92 -26.81 -37.64
N GLY A 48 -6.76 -27.43 -37.85
CA GLY A 48 -6.49 -28.77 -37.31
C GLY A 48 -6.61 -28.85 -35.78
N LYS A 49 -6.28 -27.78 -35.05
CA LYS A 49 -6.42 -27.72 -33.57
C LYS A 49 -7.86 -27.51 -33.13
N LEU A 50 -8.70 -26.84 -33.92
CA LEU A 50 -10.14 -26.72 -33.67
C LEU A 50 -10.81 -28.09 -33.84
N VAL A 51 -10.56 -28.76 -34.96
CA VAL A 51 -11.09 -30.11 -35.27
C VAL A 51 -10.66 -31.13 -34.21
N GLU A 52 -9.38 -31.10 -33.82
CA GLU A 52 -8.84 -31.95 -32.76
C GLU A 52 -9.51 -31.70 -31.40
N LYS A 53 -9.78 -30.42 -31.05
CA LYS A 53 -10.48 -30.09 -29.79
C LYS A 53 -11.91 -30.62 -29.80
N VAL A 54 -12.62 -30.54 -30.93
CA VAL A 54 -13.97 -31.10 -31.08
C VAL A 54 -13.94 -32.61 -30.92
N ALA A 55 -13.09 -33.32 -31.67
CA ALA A 55 -13.00 -34.78 -31.61
C ALA A 55 -12.76 -35.27 -30.17
N ARG A 56 -11.79 -34.68 -29.48
CA ARG A 56 -11.49 -35.01 -28.08
C ARG A 56 -12.64 -34.70 -27.12
N LYS A 57 -13.29 -33.54 -27.25
CA LYS A 57 -14.39 -33.18 -26.34
C LYS A 57 -15.63 -34.03 -26.56
N ARG A 58 -15.86 -34.55 -27.77
CA ARG A 58 -16.96 -35.48 -28.07
C ARG A 58 -16.88 -36.81 -27.33
N GLU A 59 -15.70 -37.24 -26.90
CA GLU A 59 -15.52 -38.43 -26.06
C GLU A 59 -16.30 -38.33 -24.74
N THR A 60 -16.42 -37.12 -24.18
CA THR A 60 -17.12 -36.88 -22.92
C THR A 60 -18.41 -36.07 -23.08
N LYS A 61 -18.54 -35.32 -24.17
CA LYS A 61 -19.70 -34.47 -24.49
C LYS A 61 -20.11 -34.68 -25.97
N PRO A 62 -20.93 -35.68 -26.29
CA PRO A 62 -21.23 -36.05 -27.68
C PRO A 62 -21.79 -34.92 -28.55
N ALA A 63 -22.49 -33.95 -27.96
CA ALA A 63 -23.06 -32.78 -28.65
C ALA A 63 -22.07 -31.61 -28.82
N TYR A 64 -20.78 -31.78 -28.53
CA TYR A 64 -19.78 -30.72 -28.65
C TYR A 64 -19.47 -30.43 -30.13
N GLU A 65 -19.68 -29.19 -30.55
CA GLU A 65 -19.46 -28.72 -31.93
C GLU A 65 -18.44 -27.59 -31.98
N LEU A 66 -18.09 -27.10 -33.18
CA LEU A 66 -17.15 -25.97 -33.35
C LEU A 66 -17.65 -24.71 -32.64
N GLU A 67 -18.97 -24.50 -32.65
CA GLU A 67 -19.67 -23.40 -32.01
C GLU A 67 -19.52 -23.42 -30.47
N SER A 68 -19.19 -24.59 -29.89
CA SER A 68 -18.94 -24.78 -28.45
C SER A 68 -17.51 -24.44 -28.00
N ILE A 69 -16.61 -24.10 -28.92
CA ILE A 69 -15.23 -23.69 -28.61
C ILE A 69 -15.25 -22.26 -28.09
N THR A 70 -14.57 -21.99 -26.96
CA THR A 70 -14.51 -20.66 -26.30
C THR A 70 -13.19 -19.92 -26.52
N ASP A 71 -12.16 -20.60 -27.02
CA ASP A 71 -10.78 -20.12 -27.16
C ASP A 71 -10.32 -20.19 -28.62
N VAL A 72 -11.15 -19.64 -29.53
CA VAL A 72 -10.77 -19.45 -30.94
C VAL A 72 -9.68 -18.39 -31.03
N ILE A 73 -9.93 -17.22 -30.44
CA ILE A 73 -8.93 -16.19 -30.19
C ILE A 73 -8.47 -16.37 -28.74
N GLY A 74 -7.18 -16.66 -28.55
CA GLY A 74 -6.58 -16.75 -27.22
C GLY A 74 -5.65 -15.57 -26.98
N ILE A 75 -5.90 -14.82 -25.91
CA ILE A 75 -5.11 -13.66 -25.49
C ILE A 75 -4.55 -13.93 -24.11
N ARG A 76 -3.25 -13.72 -23.92
CA ARG A 76 -2.59 -13.76 -22.63
C ARG A 76 -2.01 -12.39 -22.34
N LEU A 77 -2.48 -11.80 -21.26
CA LEU A 77 -1.99 -10.57 -20.67
C LEU A 77 -1.05 -10.97 -19.54
N VAL A 78 0.25 -10.81 -19.76
CA VAL A 78 1.30 -11.26 -18.84
C VAL A 78 1.87 -10.05 -18.11
N THR A 79 1.84 -10.07 -16.78
CA THR A 79 2.40 -9.02 -15.91
C THR A 79 3.68 -9.46 -15.22
N LEU A 80 4.45 -8.52 -14.67
CA LEU A 80 5.54 -8.86 -13.76
C LEU A 80 5.02 -9.22 -12.36
N PHE A 81 3.94 -8.58 -11.92
CA PHE A 81 3.48 -8.58 -10.53
C PHE A 81 2.02 -9.01 -10.44
N ARG A 82 1.64 -9.71 -9.35
CA ARG A 82 0.25 -10.13 -9.13
C ARG A 82 -0.63 -8.93 -8.81
N ARG A 83 -0.08 -7.94 -8.09
CA ARG A 83 -0.81 -6.70 -7.74
C ARG A 83 -1.31 -5.88 -8.94
N ASP A 84 -0.81 -6.12 -10.15
CA ASP A 84 -1.26 -5.44 -11.37
C ASP A 84 -2.44 -6.13 -12.07
N LEU A 85 -2.77 -7.36 -11.67
CA LEU A 85 -3.89 -8.12 -12.25
C LEU A 85 -5.25 -7.40 -12.09
N PRO A 86 -5.62 -6.83 -10.92
CA PRO A 86 -6.89 -6.12 -10.74
C PRO A 86 -7.09 -4.95 -11.71
N ASP A 87 -6.04 -4.15 -11.94
CA ASP A 87 -6.10 -3.00 -12.85
C ASP A 87 -6.32 -3.44 -14.29
N ILE A 88 -5.60 -4.49 -14.72
CA ILE A 88 -5.76 -5.06 -16.06
C ILE A 88 -7.14 -5.72 -16.20
N LEU A 89 -7.60 -6.43 -15.17
CA LEU A 89 -8.93 -7.01 -15.12
C LEU A 89 -10.00 -5.93 -15.33
N THR A 90 -9.88 -4.80 -14.62
CA THR A 90 -10.78 -3.65 -14.75
C THR A 90 -10.78 -3.12 -16.18
N LYS A 91 -9.61 -2.87 -16.78
CA LYS A 91 -9.50 -2.40 -18.17
C LYS A 91 -10.12 -3.38 -19.17
N VAL A 92 -9.95 -4.69 -18.97
CA VAL A 92 -10.57 -5.71 -19.83
C VAL A 92 -12.09 -5.67 -19.69
N LEU A 93 -12.61 -5.54 -18.47
CA LEU A 93 -14.05 -5.39 -18.23
C LEU A 93 -14.60 -4.11 -18.87
N ASP A 94 -13.88 -2.99 -18.82
CA ASP A 94 -14.27 -1.74 -19.48
C ASP A 94 -14.46 -1.92 -21.00
N VAL A 95 -13.60 -2.70 -21.63
CA VAL A 95 -13.74 -3.05 -23.07
C VAL A 95 -14.99 -3.89 -23.29
N ILE A 96 -15.24 -4.89 -22.46
CA ILE A 96 -16.39 -5.81 -22.62
C ILE A 96 -17.72 -5.10 -22.35
N GLU A 97 -17.76 -4.21 -21.36
CA GLU A 97 -18.93 -3.44 -20.93
C GLU A 97 -19.22 -2.23 -21.82
N HIS A 98 -18.28 -1.88 -22.71
CA HIS A 98 -18.29 -0.67 -23.55
C HIS A 98 -18.19 0.62 -22.73
N SER A 99 -17.46 0.57 -21.62
CA SER A 99 -17.10 1.72 -20.79
C SER A 99 -15.81 2.40 -21.28
N ALA A 100 -14.97 1.68 -22.05
CA ALA A 100 -13.81 2.25 -22.73
C ALA A 100 -14.21 3.05 -23.99
N ASP A 101 -13.56 4.18 -24.24
CA ASP A 101 -13.79 5.02 -25.44
C ASP A 101 -13.14 4.41 -26.69
N LEU A 102 -13.74 3.33 -27.20
CA LEU A 102 -13.34 2.64 -28.43
C LEU A 102 -14.38 2.80 -29.53
N ARG A 103 -13.93 3.24 -30.72
CA ARG A 103 -14.81 3.43 -31.89
C ARG A 103 -14.19 2.85 -33.17
N PRO A 104 -14.64 1.69 -33.66
CA PRO A 104 -15.58 0.75 -33.03
C PRO A 104 -14.91 -0.10 -31.95
N ASN A 105 -15.68 -0.54 -30.95
CA ASN A 105 -15.25 -1.56 -30.00
C ASN A 105 -15.30 -2.96 -30.67
N PRO A 106 -14.21 -3.75 -30.65
CA PRO A 106 -14.19 -5.06 -31.31
C PRO A 106 -15.02 -6.12 -30.58
N VAL A 107 -15.31 -5.93 -29.30
CA VAL A 107 -16.07 -6.88 -28.47
C VAL A 107 -17.56 -6.54 -28.54
N LYS A 108 -18.41 -7.55 -28.61
CA LYS A 108 -19.86 -7.36 -28.54
C LYS A 108 -20.26 -6.93 -27.13
N LYS A 109 -21.06 -5.87 -27.02
CA LYS A 109 -21.62 -5.43 -25.74
C LYS A 109 -22.38 -6.55 -25.04
N SER A 110 -22.17 -6.70 -23.73
CA SER A 110 -22.85 -7.73 -22.91
C SER A 110 -22.60 -9.16 -23.40
N SER A 111 -21.41 -9.43 -23.96
CA SER A 111 -21.01 -10.77 -24.42
C SER A 111 -20.17 -11.57 -23.43
N LEU A 112 -20.05 -11.09 -22.19
CA LEU A 112 -19.36 -11.82 -21.13
C LEU A 112 -20.10 -13.14 -20.83
N GLU A 113 -19.44 -14.26 -21.08
CA GLU A 113 -20.03 -15.60 -20.87
C GLU A 113 -19.60 -16.21 -19.55
N GLU A 114 -18.31 -16.08 -19.21
CA GLU A 114 -17.78 -16.59 -17.96
C GLU A 114 -16.51 -15.85 -17.53
N ILE A 115 -16.35 -15.74 -16.21
CA ILE A 115 -15.09 -15.44 -15.54
C ILE A 115 -14.75 -16.62 -14.63
N VAL A 116 -13.57 -17.19 -14.81
CA VAL A 116 -13.06 -18.28 -13.98
C VAL A 116 -11.76 -17.84 -13.34
N VAL A 117 -11.74 -17.84 -12.01
CA VAL A 117 -10.53 -17.55 -11.21
C VAL A 117 -10.01 -18.88 -10.70
N TYR A 118 -8.86 -19.29 -11.23
CA TYR A 118 -8.12 -20.46 -10.76
C TYR A 118 -7.19 -20.04 -9.63
N ASN A 119 -7.25 -20.73 -8.49
CA ASN A 119 -6.34 -20.45 -7.37
C ASN A 119 -5.35 -21.60 -7.14
N SER A 120 -4.18 -21.24 -6.62
CA SER A 120 -3.26 -22.19 -6.01
C SER A 120 -3.41 -22.20 -4.47
N GLU A 121 -3.04 -23.30 -3.83
CA GLU A 121 -3.06 -23.45 -2.35
C GLU A 121 -2.15 -22.43 -1.62
N LEU A 122 -1.23 -21.77 -2.34
CA LEU A 122 -0.24 -20.84 -1.79
C LEU A 122 -0.55 -19.36 -2.05
N GLU A 123 -1.61 -19.04 -2.79
CA GLU A 123 -2.01 -17.65 -2.99
C GLU A 123 -2.63 -17.08 -1.71
N SER A 124 -2.11 -15.94 -1.22
CA SER A 124 -2.58 -15.33 0.01
C SER A 124 -4.08 -15.01 -0.06
N SER A 125 -4.75 -15.11 1.09
CA SER A 125 -6.17 -14.72 1.21
C SER A 125 -6.42 -13.27 0.78
N ALA A 126 -5.45 -12.37 1.03
CA ALA A 126 -5.53 -10.96 0.68
C ALA A 126 -5.54 -10.69 -0.84
N PHE A 127 -4.70 -11.37 -1.62
CA PHE A 127 -4.70 -11.19 -3.08
C PHE A 127 -6.00 -11.69 -3.72
N ASN A 128 -6.48 -12.84 -3.25
CA ASN A 128 -7.76 -13.40 -3.66
C ASN A 128 -8.94 -12.51 -3.27
N LEU A 129 -8.83 -11.77 -2.15
CA LEU A 129 -9.81 -10.79 -1.73
C LEU A 129 -9.84 -9.60 -2.70
N LEU A 130 -8.69 -9.09 -3.15
CA LEU A 130 -8.62 -7.93 -4.06
C LEU A 130 -9.26 -8.22 -5.43
N ILE A 131 -8.98 -9.39 -6.02
CA ILE A 131 -9.64 -9.82 -7.26
C ILE A 131 -11.15 -10.00 -7.05
N LYS A 132 -11.55 -10.56 -5.91
CA LYS A 132 -12.97 -10.70 -5.56
C LYS A 132 -13.64 -9.34 -5.41
N GLU A 133 -13.05 -8.40 -4.69
CA GLU A 133 -13.57 -7.04 -4.52
C GLU A 133 -13.70 -6.32 -5.85
N THR A 134 -12.71 -6.45 -6.73
CA THR A 134 -12.77 -5.89 -8.09
C THR A 134 -13.96 -6.43 -8.88
N LEU A 135 -14.23 -7.73 -8.80
CA LEU A 135 -15.36 -8.37 -9.49
C LEU A 135 -16.71 -8.03 -8.82
N ASP A 136 -16.76 -7.99 -7.49
CA ASP A 136 -17.94 -7.66 -6.70
C ASP A 136 -18.39 -6.20 -6.93
N GLN A 137 -17.44 -5.26 -7.00
CA GLN A 137 -17.70 -3.84 -7.32
C GLN A 137 -18.38 -3.68 -8.69
N ARG A 138 -18.06 -4.56 -9.64
CA ARG A 138 -18.63 -4.55 -10.99
C ARG A 138 -19.89 -5.40 -11.11
N GLN A 139 -20.31 -6.06 -10.02
CA GLN A 139 -21.46 -6.96 -9.95
C GLN A 139 -21.40 -8.10 -10.98
N VAL A 140 -20.19 -8.58 -11.28
CA VAL A 140 -19.96 -9.61 -12.28
C VAL A 140 -19.82 -10.98 -11.61
N PRO A 141 -20.69 -11.96 -11.89
CA PRO A 141 -20.57 -13.29 -11.32
C PRO A 141 -19.34 -14.01 -11.87
N PHE A 142 -18.59 -14.69 -11.00
CA PHE A 142 -17.43 -15.49 -11.37
C PHE A 142 -17.43 -16.87 -10.70
N LYS A 143 -16.72 -17.82 -11.31
CA LYS A 143 -16.51 -19.16 -10.75
C LYS A 143 -15.11 -19.24 -10.16
N LYS A 144 -15.02 -19.64 -8.89
CA LYS A 144 -13.76 -19.97 -8.23
C LYS A 144 -13.50 -21.46 -8.39
N LEU A 145 -12.34 -21.84 -8.93
CA LEU A 145 -11.93 -23.24 -9.07
C LEU A 145 -10.55 -23.45 -8.45
N ASP A 146 -10.44 -24.45 -7.59
CA ASP A 146 -9.14 -24.88 -7.07
C ASP A 146 -8.53 -25.89 -8.06
N SER A 147 -7.36 -25.56 -8.60
CA SER A 147 -6.65 -26.49 -9.46
C SER A 147 -5.91 -27.51 -8.61
N LYS A 148 -6.20 -28.81 -8.84
CA LYS A 148 -5.45 -29.93 -8.24
C LYS A 148 -3.97 -29.94 -8.63
N GLU A 149 -3.63 -29.22 -9.69
CA GLU A 149 -2.31 -29.09 -10.27
C GLU A 149 -1.59 -27.81 -9.80
N GLY A 150 -2.24 -27.02 -8.93
CA GLY A 150 -1.71 -25.76 -8.39
C GLY A 150 -1.76 -24.59 -9.36
N TYR A 151 -2.49 -24.70 -10.47
CA TYR A 151 -2.61 -23.67 -11.50
C TYR A 151 -3.39 -22.44 -11.01
N SER A 152 -2.82 -21.25 -11.23
CA SER A 152 -3.45 -19.95 -10.96
C SER A 152 -3.49 -19.10 -12.23
N SER A 153 -4.63 -18.48 -12.51
CA SER A 153 -4.88 -17.58 -13.66
C SER A 153 -6.33 -17.06 -13.62
N ILE A 154 -6.57 -15.87 -14.18
CA ILE A 154 -7.92 -15.33 -14.40
C ILE A 154 -8.30 -15.54 -15.87
N HIS A 155 -9.41 -16.23 -16.13
CA HIS A 155 -9.90 -16.56 -17.47
C HIS A 155 -11.22 -15.87 -17.72
N ILE A 156 -11.32 -15.15 -18.84
CA ILE A 156 -12.50 -14.38 -19.23
C ILE A 156 -12.89 -14.79 -20.63
N VAL A 157 -14.15 -15.17 -20.84
CA VAL A 157 -14.68 -15.52 -22.16
C VAL A 157 -15.69 -14.46 -22.61
N CYS A 158 -15.45 -13.89 -23.78
CA CYS A 158 -16.35 -12.95 -24.45
C CYS A 158 -16.41 -13.18 -25.97
N ARG A 159 -17.19 -12.38 -26.71
CA ARG A 159 -17.39 -12.56 -28.16
C ARG A 159 -17.11 -11.29 -28.96
N VAL A 160 -16.59 -11.45 -30.17
CA VAL A 160 -16.41 -10.38 -31.17
C VAL A 160 -17.77 -9.88 -31.67
N GLY A 161 -17.89 -8.56 -31.89
CA GLY A 161 -19.07 -7.93 -32.49
C GLY A 161 -19.33 -8.39 -33.92
N LYS A 162 -20.59 -8.64 -34.28
CA LYS A 162 -20.95 -9.02 -35.66
C LYS A 162 -20.71 -7.89 -36.66
N ASP A 163 -20.81 -6.66 -36.19
CA ASP A 163 -20.47 -5.41 -36.87
C ASP A 163 -18.97 -5.25 -37.11
N VAL A 164 -18.14 -6.01 -36.40
CA VAL A 164 -16.68 -5.99 -36.50
C VAL A 164 -16.20 -7.04 -37.51
N VAL A 165 -16.61 -8.30 -37.32
CA VAL A 165 -16.32 -9.41 -38.23
C VAL A 165 -17.53 -10.33 -38.34
N ARG A 166 -17.97 -10.61 -39.57
CA ARG A 166 -19.03 -11.59 -39.87
C ARG A 166 -18.43 -12.94 -40.23
N CYS A 167 -19.06 -14.01 -39.73
CA CYS A 167 -18.71 -15.40 -40.02
C CYS A 167 -20.01 -16.19 -40.31
N ASP A 168 -20.69 -15.76 -41.37
CA ASP A 168 -22.02 -16.27 -41.74
C ASP A 168 -21.97 -17.75 -42.22
N GLU A 169 -20.77 -18.25 -42.58
CA GLU A 169 -20.51 -19.62 -43.02
C GLU A 169 -20.74 -20.67 -41.90
N ILE A 170 -20.64 -20.25 -40.64
CA ILE A 170 -20.90 -21.11 -39.48
C ILE A 170 -22.38 -21.05 -39.11
N GLY A 171 -22.93 -19.83 -39.12
CA GLY A 171 -24.34 -19.56 -38.93
C GLY A 171 -24.58 -18.06 -38.72
N PRO A 172 -25.81 -17.58 -38.96
CA PRO A 172 -26.12 -16.14 -38.93
C PRO A 172 -25.93 -15.50 -37.56
N ASN A 173 -25.89 -16.28 -36.49
CA ASN A 173 -25.74 -15.81 -35.10
C ASN A 173 -24.39 -16.20 -34.48
N TYR A 174 -23.49 -16.83 -35.24
CA TYR A 174 -22.19 -17.22 -34.71
C TYR A 174 -21.32 -15.99 -34.48
N LEU A 175 -20.74 -15.91 -33.29
CA LEU A 175 -19.79 -14.87 -32.91
C LEU A 175 -18.48 -15.52 -32.48
N ILE A 176 -17.38 -14.96 -32.95
CA ILE A 176 -16.05 -15.48 -32.69
C ILE A 176 -15.71 -15.27 -31.21
N PRO A 177 -15.37 -16.33 -30.48
CA PRO A 177 -15.03 -16.21 -29.07
C PRO A 177 -13.59 -15.83 -28.82
N ILE A 178 -13.43 -15.07 -27.74
CA ILE A 178 -12.16 -14.59 -27.22
C ILE A 178 -12.04 -15.12 -25.79
N GLU A 179 -10.97 -15.87 -25.54
CA GLU A 179 -10.53 -16.23 -24.19
C GLU A 179 -9.35 -15.33 -23.80
N VAL A 180 -9.57 -14.46 -22.82
CA VAL A 180 -8.54 -13.59 -22.23
C VAL A 180 -8.05 -14.24 -20.95
N GLN A 181 -6.75 -14.47 -20.85
CA GLN A 181 -6.08 -15.00 -19.68
C GLN A 181 -5.17 -13.94 -19.09
N ILE A 182 -5.34 -13.61 -17.81
CA ILE A 182 -4.48 -12.69 -17.08
C ILE A 182 -3.59 -13.51 -16.16
N ARG A 183 -2.27 -13.26 -16.22
CA ARG A 183 -1.24 -14.03 -15.53
C ARG A 183 -0.02 -13.16 -15.21
N THR A 184 0.78 -13.59 -14.25
CA THR A 184 2.16 -13.15 -14.10
C THR A 184 3.10 -13.90 -15.05
N VAL A 185 4.32 -13.37 -15.22
CA VAL A 185 5.39 -14.00 -16.00
C VAL A 185 5.74 -15.40 -15.48
N PHE A 186 5.66 -15.60 -14.17
CA PHE A 186 5.94 -16.88 -13.52
C PHE A 186 4.84 -17.91 -13.82
N GLU A 187 3.57 -17.51 -13.77
CA GLU A 187 2.43 -18.35 -14.14
C GLU A 187 2.39 -18.68 -15.64
N ASP A 188 2.77 -17.74 -16.52
CA ASP A 188 2.89 -18.00 -17.96
C ASP A 188 4.02 -19.00 -18.24
N ALA A 189 5.20 -18.79 -17.63
CA ALA A 189 6.34 -19.69 -17.79
C ALA A 189 6.01 -21.12 -17.30
N TRP A 190 5.43 -21.25 -16.10
CA TRP A 190 5.01 -22.54 -15.59
C TRP A 190 3.95 -23.19 -16.48
N GLY A 191 2.94 -22.42 -16.90
CA GLY A 191 1.84 -22.90 -17.73
C GLY A 191 2.30 -23.40 -19.11
N GLU A 192 3.34 -22.81 -19.70
CA GLU A 192 3.93 -23.29 -20.95
C GLU A 192 4.69 -24.61 -20.77
N ILE A 193 5.42 -24.78 -19.66
CA ILE A 193 6.11 -26.02 -19.33
C ILE A 193 5.10 -27.14 -19.05
N ASP A 194 4.07 -26.85 -18.25
CA ASP A 194 2.99 -27.81 -18.01
C ASP A 194 2.27 -28.17 -19.31
N HIS A 195 1.96 -27.20 -20.18
CA HIS A 195 1.33 -27.48 -21.47
C HIS A 195 2.19 -28.38 -22.37
N LYS A 196 3.52 -28.24 -22.33
CA LYS A 196 4.46 -29.02 -23.15
C LYS A 196 4.68 -30.44 -22.63
N TYR A 197 4.78 -30.62 -21.31
CA TYR A 197 5.18 -31.90 -20.70
C TYR A 197 4.09 -32.54 -19.85
N GLY A 198 3.42 -31.76 -18.99
CA GLY A 198 2.39 -32.26 -18.09
C GLY A 198 1.08 -32.58 -18.80
N TYR A 199 0.58 -31.65 -19.62
CA TYR A 199 -0.66 -31.79 -20.35
C TYR A 199 -0.59 -32.90 -21.39
N VAL A 200 0.54 -33.04 -22.08
CA VAL A 200 0.77 -34.09 -23.08
C VAL A 200 0.73 -35.47 -22.42
N ALA A 201 1.42 -35.64 -21.27
CA ALA A 201 1.38 -36.87 -20.48
C ALA A 201 -0.04 -37.18 -19.96
N ARG A 202 -0.80 -36.18 -19.51
CA ARG A 202 -2.18 -36.36 -19.02
C ARG A 202 -3.20 -36.58 -20.14
N SER A 203 -2.93 -36.09 -21.35
CA SER A 203 -3.84 -36.21 -22.51
C SER A 203 -3.50 -37.38 -23.44
N GLY A 204 -2.49 -38.19 -23.12
CA GLY A 204 -2.13 -39.40 -23.85
C GLY A 204 -1.58 -39.17 -25.26
N LYS A 205 -1.14 -37.95 -25.58
CA LYS A 205 -0.55 -37.64 -26.88
C LYS A 205 0.94 -37.99 -26.89
N ASP A 206 1.35 -38.74 -27.90
CA ASP A 206 2.72 -39.14 -28.22
C ASP A 206 3.46 -39.99 -27.18
N VAL A 207 3.50 -41.30 -27.48
CA VAL A 207 4.32 -42.35 -26.87
C VAL A 207 5.82 -42.19 -27.21
N SER A 208 6.24 -41.06 -27.82
CA SER A 208 7.63 -40.83 -28.25
C SER A 208 8.53 -40.20 -27.18
N LEU A 209 7.97 -39.69 -26.08
CA LEU A 209 8.73 -39.33 -24.88
C LEU A 209 8.78 -40.54 -23.92
N ALA A 210 9.68 -41.47 -24.22
CA ALA A 210 10.00 -42.68 -23.44
C ALA A 210 10.73 -42.36 -22.11
N GLY A 211 10.24 -41.39 -21.34
CA GLY A 211 10.75 -41.02 -20.02
C GLY A 211 9.67 -41.15 -18.95
N ASN A 212 10.08 -41.26 -17.68
CA ASN A 212 9.23 -41.46 -16.50
C ASN A 212 8.13 -40.37 -16.35
N GLN A 213 7.05 -40.45 -17.12
CA GLN A 213 5.92 -39.50 -17.09
C GLN A 213 5.28 -39.40 -15.69
N ALA A 214 5.36 -40.47 -14.90
CA ALA A 214 4.93 -40.49 -13.50
C ALA A 214 5.71 -39.50 -12.61
N LEU A 215 6.95 -39.17 -12.95
CA LEU A 215 7.79 -38.21 -12.20
C LEU A 215 7.57 -36.75 -12.62
N VAL A 216 7.03 -36.52 -13.83
CA VAL A 216 6.82 -35.17 -14.36
C VAL A 216 5.82 -34.38 -13.50
N GLY A 217 4.71 -35.01 -13.09
CA GLY A 217 3.70 -34.36 -12.25
C GLY A 217 4.24 -33.81 -10.93
N PRO A 218 4.94 -34.61 -10.10
CA PRO A 218 5.62 -34.13 -8.90
C PRO A 218 6.59 -32.96 -9.15
N HIS A 219 7.44 -33.03 -10.17
CA HIS A 219 8.37 -31.95 -10.48
C HIS A 219 7.66 -30.66 -10.92
N LEU A 220 6.56 -30.76 -11.68
CA LEU A 220 5.74 -29.62 -12.04
C LEU A 220 5.11 -28.95 -10.82
N ARG A 221 4.67 -29.73 -9.82
CA ARG A 221 4.16 -29.17 -8.56
C ARG A 221 5.26 -28.42 -7.79
N VAL A 222 6.45 -28.99 -7.69
CA VAL A 222 7.59 -28.30 -7.05
C VAL A 222 7.93 -27.01 -7.79
N LEU A 223 7.99 -27.05 -9.13
CA LEU A 223 8.23 -25.85 -9.92
C LEU A 223 7.13 -24.81 -9.71
N LYS A 224 5.86 -25.22 -9.56
CA LYS A 224 4.75 -24.31 -9.28
C LYS A 224 4.94 -23.57 -7.97
N GLN A 225 5.27 -24.30 -6.91
CA GLN A 225 5.54 -23.70 -5.59
C GLN A 225 6.68 -22.68 -5.66
N PHE A 226 7.74 -22.98 -6.41
CA PHE A 226 8.84 -22.04 -6.62
C PHE A 226 8.39 -20.80 -7.41
N THR A 227 7.65 -20.98 -8.50
CA THR A 227 7.14 -19.84 -9.29
C THR A 227 6.16 -18.97 -8.51
N ASP A 228 5.36 -19.56 -7.61
CA ASP A 228 4.43 -18.83 -6.74
C ASP A 228 5.19 -18.03 -5.69
N ALA A 229 6.24 -18.62 -5.11
CA ALA A 229 7.14 -17.92 -4.20
C ALA A 229 7.86 -16.76 -4.91
N CYS A 230 8.33 -16.96 -6.15
CA CYS A 230 8.93 -15.89 -6.95
C CYS A 230 7.93 -14.77 -7.26
N ALA A 231 6.69 -15.10 -7.64
CA ALA A 231 5.66 -14.09 -7.89
C ALA A 231 5.33 -13.30 -6.61
N ALA A 232 5.23 -13.98 -5.47
CA ALA A 232 5.01 -13.33 -4.19
C ALA A 232 6.15 -12.43 -3.76
N TYR A 233 7.38 -12.89 -3.93
CA TYR A 233 8.55 -12.09 -3.60
C TYR A 233 8.73 -10.91 -4.56
N ALA A 234 8.38 -11.07 -5.84
CA ALA A 234 8.35 -9.96 -6.80
C ALA A 234 7.34 -8.89 -6.39
N ASP A 235 6.16 -9.26 -5.86
CA ASP A 235 5.23 -8.29 -5.28
C ASP A 235 5.83 -7.60 -4.05
N THR A 236 6.53 -8.33 -3.18
CA THR A 236 7.22 -7.73 -2.02
C THR A 236 8.28 -6.73 -2.47
N ILE A 237 9.08 -7.07 -3.49
CA ILE A 237 10.04 -6.14 -4.09
C ILE A 237 9.31 -4.94 -4.68
N LYS A 238 8.21 -5.18 -5.42
CA LYS A 238 7.40 -4.09 -5.98
C LYS A 238 6.93 -3.18 -4.88
N GLU A 239 6.29 -3.70 -3.84
CA GLU A 239 5.82 -2.95 -2.68
C GLU A 239 6.93 -2.13 -2.03
N MET A 240 8.11 -2.73 -1.83
CA MET A 240 9.28 -2.02 -1.31
C MET A 240 9.84 -0.96 -2.28
N SER A 241 9.56 -1.07 -3.58
CA SER A 241 10.10 -0.19 -4.64
C SER A 241 9.12 0.86 -5.17
N THR A 242 7.80 0.59 -5.09
CA THR A 242 6.69 1.47 -5.44
C THR A 242 6.11 2.15 -4.21
N ASP A 243 6.77 2.03 -3.06
CA ASP A 243 6.94 3.14 -2.14
C ASP A 243 7.66 4.30 -2.89
N ASP A 244 7.05 4.79 -3.96
CA ASP A 244 7.35 6.06 -4.61
C ASP A 244 6.99 7.15 -3.59
N GLY A 245 7.92 7.52 -2.73
CA GLY A 245 7.81 8.73 -1.93
C GLY A 245 6.61 8.80 -0.97
N ALA A 246 5.99 7.66 -0.62
CA ALA A 246 5.81 7.46 0.80
C ALA A 246 7.24 7.34 1.33
N VAL A 247 7.78 8.47 1.82
CA VAL A 247 8.70 8.34 2.93
C VAL A 247 7.91 7.47 3.89
N ALA A 248 8.17 6.16 3.93
CA ALA A 248 7.87 5.31 5.06
C ALA A 248 8.69 5.99 6.13
N THR A 249 8.07 6.99 6.73
CA THR A 249 8.67 7.79 7.75
C THR A 249 9.10 6.76 8.78
N LYS A 250 10.27 6.93 9.37
CA LYS A 250 10.31 6.77 10.82
C LYS A 250 9.26 7.74 11.38
N ALA A 251 7.97 7.44 11.22
CA ALA A 251 6.97 7.74 12.20
C ALA A 251 7.47 6.92 13.36
N GLY A 252 8.34 7.58 14.14
CA GLY A 252 9.09 7.02 15.24
C GLY A 252 8.14 6.22 16.12
N ARG A 253 8.73 5.33 16.92
CA ARG A 253 8.03 4.56 17.94
C ARG A 253 6.82 5.34 18.44
N ILE A 254 5.61 4.88 18.13
CA ILE A 254 4.42 5.64 18.49
C ILE A 254 4.40 5.61 20.01
N LEU A 255 4.70 6.76 20.61
CA LEU A 255 4.75 6.87 22.06
C LEU A 255 3.33 6.71 22.58
N SER A 256 3.17 5.74 23.48
CA SER A 256 1.99 5.68 24.32
C SER A 256 1.91 6.96 25.13
N VAL A 257 0.69 7.40 25.43
CA VAL A 257 0.52 8.44 26.45
C VAL A 257 0.87 7.82 27.80
N GLU A 258 1.58 8.54 28.66
CA GLU A 258 1.87 8.14 30.05
C GLU A 258 0.65 8.30 30.98
N SER A 259 -0.55 8.54 30.42
CA SER A 259 -1.77 8.97 31.12
C SER A 259 -2.53 7.88 31.86
N ASP A 260 -2.07 6.65 31.79
CA ASP A 260 -2.90 5.50 32.10
C ASP A 260 -3.28 5.40 33.60
N ASP A 261 -2.44 5.91 34.52
CA ASP A 261 -2.80 5.93 35.94
C ASP A 261 -3.90 6.97 36.25
N ASP A 262 -3.93 8.09 35.51
CA ASP A 262 -4.99 9.10 35.61
C ASP A 262 -6.30 8.59 35.01
N VAL A 263 -6.22 7.88 33.89
CA VAL A 263 -7.36 7.24 33.24
C VAL A 263 -7.97 6.17 34.17
N LEU A 264 -7.14 5.33 34.79
CA LEU A 264 -7.60 4.33 35.77
C LEU A 264 -8.31 4.98 36.96
N ARG A 265 -7.72 6.04 37.55
CA ARG A 265 -8.37 6.80 38.63
C ARG A 265 -9.69 7.43 38.17
N ARG A 266 -9.76 7.92 36.94
CA ARG A 266 -10.98 8.50 36.39
C ARG A 266 -12.07 7.45 36.20
N PHE A 267 -11.72 6.24 35.77
CA PHE A 267 -12.66 5.11 35.71
C PHE A 267 -13.26 4.80 37.09
N GLU A 268 -12.45 4.77 38.15
CA GLU A 268 -12.94 4.57 39.51
C GLU A 268 -13.92 5.68 39.93
N GLN A 269 -13.58 6.94 39.66
CA GLN A 269 -14.44 8.10 40.00
C GLN A 269 -15.79 8.08 39.27
N LEU A 270 -15.81 7.58 38.03
CA LEU A 270 -17.02 7.46 37.22
C LEU A 270 -17.79 6.16 37.46
N GLY A 271 -17.36 5.34 38.43
CA GLY A 271 -18.07 4.12 38.84
C GLY A 271 -17.95 2.97 37.84
N VAL A 272 -16.87 2.91 37.05
CA VAL A 272 -16.60 1.76 36.17
C VAL A 272 -16.36 0.52 37.04
N PRO A 273 -17.01 -0.64 36.75
CA PRO A 273 -16.79 -1.87 37.48
C PRO A 273 -15.31 -2.26 37.57
N ARG A 274 -14.86 -2.66 38.76
CA ARG A 274 -13.47 -3.04 39.04
C ARG A 274 -12.93 -4.11 38.07
N SER A 275 -13.78 -5.05 37.65
CA SER A 275 -13.42 -6.07 36.66
C SER A 275 -13.01 -5.47 35.31
N TYR A 276 -13.67 -4.41 34.85
CA TYR A 276 -13.31 -3.71 33.62
C TYR A 276 -12.01 -2.92 33.80
N ILE A 277 -11.83 -2.24 34.92
CA ILE A 277 -10.59 -1.50 35.24
C ILE A 277 -9.38 -2.46 35.22
N GLU A 278 -9.51 -3.65 35.82
CA GLU A 278 -8.48 -4.69 35.82
C GLU A 278 -8.19 -5.23 34.41
N GLN A 279 -9.22 -5.42 33.57
CA GLN A 279 -9.04 -5.80 32.17
C GLN A 279 -8.27 -4.74 31.37
N TYR A 280 -8.62 -3.46 31.50
CA TYR A 280 -7.88 -2.38 30.84
C TYR A 280 -6.41 -2.34 31.27
N ALA A 281 -6.16 -2.44 32.58
CA ALA A 281 -4.80 -2.47 33.12
C ALA A 281 -3.98 -3.66 32.58
N ASN A 282 -4.60 -4.84 32.43
CA ASN A 282 -3.96 -6.00 31.82
C ASN A 282 -3.63 -5.76 30.33
N GLY A 283 -4.57 -5.20 29.57
CA GLY A 283 -4.34 -4.84 28.16
C GLY A 283 -3.18 -3.87 27.98
N ARG A 284 -3.10 -2.86 28.87
CA ARG A 284 -1.97 -1.92 28.93
C ARG A 284 -0.65 -2.65 29.15
N ALA A 285 -0.59 -3.53 30.15
CA ALA A 285 0.63 -4.28 30.47
C ALA A 285 1.10 -5.15 29.29
N ILE A 286 0.17 -5.72 28.50
CA ILE A 286 0.50 -6.44 27.27
C ILE A 286 1.11 -5.48 26.23
N ARG A 287 0.42 -4.36 25.94
CA ARG A 287 0.87 -3.35 24.98
C ARG A 287 2.25 -2.77 25.33
N GLU A 288 2.50 -2.49 26.60
CA GLU A 288 3.80 -1.98 27.09
C GLU A 288 4.93 -3.00 26.87
N LYS A 289 4.66 -4.29 27.10
CA LYS A 289 5.63 -5.36 26.80
C LYS A 289 5.97 -5.42 25.31
N CYS A 290 5.00 -5.18 24.43
CA CYS A 290 5.25 -5.12 22.98
C CYS A 290 6.18 -3.98 22.58
N ALA A 291 6.24 -2.92 23.37
CA ALA A 291 7.17 -1.83 23.14
C ALA A 291 8.61 -2.17 23.56
N ALA A 292 8.92 -3.33 24.14
CA ALA A 292 10.27 -3.66 24.61
C ALA A 292 11.32 -3.62 23.48
N PRO A 293 12.52 -3.05 23.70
CA PRO A 293 13.57 -3.00 22.69
C PRO A 293 14.15 -4.39 22.36
N THR A 294 13.97 -5.37 23.24
CA THR A 294 14.46 -6.75 23.09
C THR A 294 13.70 -7.58 22.06
N LEU A 295 12.50 -7.16 21.64
CA LEU A 295 11.67 -7.89 20.68
C LEU A 295 12.11 -7.61 19.23
N GLY A 296 12.29 -8.68 18.46
CA GLY A 296 12.50 -8.60 17.02
C GLY A 296 11.29 -8.01 16.28
N LYS A 297 11.47 -7.53 15.04
CA LYS A 297 10.41 -6.85 14.26
C LYS A 297 9.14 -7.70 14.10
N GLN A 298 9.30 -8.99 13.78
CA GLN A 298 8.18 -9.92 13.62
C GLN A 298 7.48 -10.22 14.94
N GLU A 299 8.23 -10.52 16.00
CA GLU A 299 7.70 -10.80 17.34
C GLU A 299 6.93 -9.61 17.90
N ARG A 300 7.46 -8.39 17.69
CA ARG A 300 6.80 -7.13 18.05
C ARG A 300 5.48 -6.96 17.32
N THR A 301 5.44 -7.27 16.03
CA THR A 301 4.23 -7.20 15.21
C THR A 301 3.16 -8.14 15.75
N VAL A 302 3.52 -9.40 15.99
CA VAL A 302 2.61 -10.40 16.58
C VAL A 302 2.11 -9.95 17.96
N CYS A 303 3.01 -9.46 18.82
CA CYS A 303 2.63 -8.96 20.14
C CYS A 303 1.59 -7.83 20.07
N TYR A 304 1.76 -6.86 19.16
CA TYR A 304 0.78 -5.79 18.97
C TYR A 304 -0.55 -6.29 18.39
N LEU A 305 -0.54 -7.31 17.52
CA LEU A 305 -1.79 -7.93 17.05
C LEU A 305 -2.54 -8.60 18.19
N ASP A 306 -1.85 -9.35 19.05
CA ASP A 306 -2.44 -9.99 20.23
C ASP A 306 -3.00 -8.94 21.21
N ALA A 307 -2.26 -7.86 21.46
CA ALA A 307 -2.71 -6.75 22.29
C ALA A 307 -3.97 -6.08 21.70
N SER A 308 -4.00 -5.87 20.37
CA SER A 308 -5.18 -5.33 19.68
C SER A 308 -6.39 -6.24 19.86
N GLN A 309 -6.23 -7.54 19.65
CA GLN A 309 -7.32 -8.52 19.81
C GLN A 309 -7.85 -8.54 21.24
N TYR A 310 -6.96 -8.46 22.23
CA TYR A 310 -7.32 -8.36 23.63
C TYR A 310 -8.21 -7.13 23.88
N PHE A 311 -7.75 -5.93 23.49
CA PHE A 311 -8.53 -4.70 23.66
C PHE A 311 -9.87 -4.75 22.89
N HIS A 312 -9.88 -5.30 21.67
CA HIS A 312 -11.11 -5.47 20.90
C HIS A 312 -12.12 -6.36 21.61
N SER A 313 -11.66 -7.46 22.22
CA SER A 313 -12.54 -8.40 22.93
C SER A 313 -13.23 -7.77 24.15
N ILE A 314 -12.50 -6.97 24.93
CA ILE A 314 -13.06 -6.29 26.11
C ILE A 314 -13.90 -5.06 25.72
N ALA A 315 -13.64 -4.43 24.57
CA ALA A 315 -14.51 -3.39 24.00
C ALA A 315 -15.89 -3.96 23.65
N GLN A 316 -15.93 -5.11 22.96
CA GLN A 316 -17.17 -5.77 22.57
C GLN A 316 -18.01 -6.23 23.78
N GLN A 317 -17.35 -6.63 24.87
CA GLN A 317 -18.03 -6.97 26.12
C GLN A 317 -18.71 -5.73 26.71
N CYS A 318 -17.97 -4.62 26.84
CA CYS A 318 -18.48 -3.37 27.39
C CYS A 318 -19.58 -2.73 26.51
N GLU A 319 -19.49 -2.84 25.19
CA GLU A 319 -20.44 -2.22 24.26
C GLU A 319 -21.89 -2.70 24.48
N LYS A 320 -22.08 -3.96 24.93
CA LYS A 320 -23.40 -4.52 25.26
C LYS A 320 -24.05 -3.89 26.48
N GLU A 321 -23.25 -3.30 27.35
CA GLU A 321 -23.65 -2.74 28.65
C GLU A 321 -23.45 -1.21 28.69
N LEU A 322 -23.28 -0.57 27.52
CA LEU A 322 -22.81 0.81 27.40
C LEU A 322 -23.82 1.84 27.96
N GLN A 323 -23.80 2.02 29.28
CA GLN A 323 -24.65 2.95 30.02
C GLN A 323 -23.82 3.80 30.99
N GLY A 324 -24.16 5.08 31.10
CA GLY A 324 -23.43 6.03 31.94
C GLY A 324 -22.12 6.54 31.31
N GLU A 325 -21.58 7.61 31.89
CA GLU A 325 -20.38 8.30 31.37
C GLU A 325 -19.10 7.47 31.58
N GLY A 326 -19.02 6.71 32.67
CA GLY A 326 -17.86 5.85 32.97
C GLY A 326 -17.63 4.77 31.93
N LEU A 327 -18.66 3.98 31.59
CA LEU A 327 -18.53 2.91 30.60
C LEU A 327 -18.29 3.45 29.18
N LYS A 328 -18.83 4.63 28.85
CA LYS A 328 -18.51 5.32 27.59
C LYS A 328 -17.03 5.71 27.51
N LEU A 329 -16.49 6.33 28.56
CA LEU A 329 -15.08 6.71 28.62
C LEU A 329 -14.17 5.47 28.58
N TYR A 330 -14.54 4.41 29.30
CA TYR A 330 -13.85 3.12 29.25
C TYR A 330 -13.82 2.55 27.82
N TRP A 331 -14.98 2.46 27.18
CA TRP A 331 -15.08 1.94 25.81
C TRP A 331 -14.26 2.77 24.82
N TYR A 332 -14.25 4.10 24.96
CA TYR A 332 -13.41 4.99 24.16
C TYR A 332 -11.93 4.62 24.28
N TYR A 333 -11.37 4.57 25.50
CA TYR A 333 -9.94 4.30 25.68
C TYR A 333 -9.57 2.86 25.27
N VAL A 334 -10.40 1.87 25.55
CA VAL A 334 -10.16 0.49 25.11
C VAL A 334 -10.10 0.43 23.58
N THR A 335 -11.09 1.01 22.90
CA THR A 335 -11.19 0.98 21.43
C THR A 335 -10.05 1.77 20.78
N LEU A 336 -9.69 2.93 21.37
CA LEU A 336 -8.54 3.73 20.95
C LEU A 336 -7.24 2.93 21.07
N ASN A 337 -7.10 2.13 22.13
CA ASN A 337 -5.93 1.29 22.37
C ASN A 337 -5.86 0.08 21.43
N ALA A 338 -7.00 -0.52 21.06
CA ALA A 338 -7.03 -1.55 20.02
C ALA A 338 -6.46 -1.01 18.70
N ALA A 339 -6.98 0.14 18.25
CA ALA A 339 -6.49 0.81 17.05
C ALA A 339 -5.01 1.25 17.17
N PHE A 340 -4.58 1.71 18.35
CA PHE A 340 -3.17 2.06 18.59
C PHE A 340 -2.24 0.87 18.42
N CYS A 341 -2.64 -0.31 18.90
CA CYS A 341 -1.85 -1.53 18.74
C CYS A 341 -1.72 -1.91 17.27
N LEU A 342 -2.82 -1.87 16.51
CA LEU A 342 -2.79 -2.07 15.05
C LEU A 342 -1.91 -1.06 14.33
N LEU A 343 -2.00 0.21 14.70
CA LEU A 343 -1.16 1.28 14.15
C LEU A 343 0.34 1.05 14.45
N SER A 344 0.65 0.43 15.58
CA SER A 344 2.01 0.16 16.05
C SER A 344 2.69 -1.04 15.36
N THR A 345 1.95 -1.84 14.59
CA THR A 345 2.53 -2.95 13.81
C THR A 345 3.36 -2.47 12.62
N ASN A 346 3.08 -1.26 12.12
CA ASN A 346 3.60 -0.73 10.85
C ASN A 346 3.24 -1.56 9.60
N ALA A 347 2.27 -2.49 9.70
CA ALA A 347 1.79 -3.26 8.56
C ALA A 347 0.59 -2.55 7.92
N SER A 348 0.62 -2.31 6.61
CA SER A 348 -0.39 -1.52 5.90
C SER A 348 -1.83 -1.99 6.15
N GLU A 349 -2.09 -3.31 6.07
CA GLU A 349 -3.41 -3.89 6.36
C GLU A 349 -3.89 -3.62 7.80
N SER A 350 -2.98 -3.66 8.77
CA SER A 350 -3.31 -3.34 10.17
C SER A 350 -3.56 -1.85 10.35
N ILE A 351 -2.79 -0.98 9.66
CA ILE A 351 -2.98 0.46 9.73
C ILE A 351 -4.33 0.85 9.10
N GLU A 352 -4.73 0.23 7.98
CA GLU A 352 -6.06 0.43 7.39
C GLU A 352 -7.18 -0.02 8.35
N SER A 353 -6.99 -1.13 9.04
CA SER A 353 -7.92 -1.57 10.09
C SER A 353 -7.99 -0.56 11.25
N ALA A 354 -6.86 0.02 11.66
CA ALA A 354 -6.83 1.09 12.66
C ALA A 354 -7.57 2.35 12.19
N VAL A 355 -7.44 2.73 10.91
CA VAL A 355 -8.17 3.86 10.31
C VAL A 355 -9.67 3.68 10.46
N GLY A 356 -10.20 2.49 10.15
CA GLY A 356 -11.63 2.21 10.32
C GLY A 356 -12.11 2.47 11.75
N ILE A 357 -11.39 1.93 12.74
CA ILE A 357 -11.72 2.13 14.15
C ILE A 357 -11.63 3.60 14.56
N TYR A 358 -10.60 4.32 14.11
CA TYR A 358 -10.42 5.73 14.43
C TYR A 358 -11.49 6.63 13.79
N LEU A 359 -11.97 6.31 12.58
CA LEU A 359 -13.08 7.02 11.95
C LEU A 359 -14.37 6.87 12.78
N ASP A 360 -14.71 5.64 13.19
CA ASP A 360 -15.87 5.38 14.03
C ASP A 360 -15.78 6.12 15.39
N LEU A 361 -14.59 6.15 15.99
CA LEU A 361 -14.36 6.90 17.22
C LEU A 361 -14.45 8.42 17.00
N ALA A 362 -13.88 8.95 15.92
CA ALA A 362 -13.91 10.37 15.62
C ALA A 362 -15.35 10.87 15.35
N GLU A 363 -16.21 10.03 14.78
CA GLU A 363 -17.64 10.34 14.63
C GLU A 363 -18.36 10.41 15.98
N LYS A 364 -18.14 9.43 16.87
CA LYS A 364 -18.79 9.36 18.19
C LYS A 364 -18.23 10.36 19.21
N TYR A 365 -16.95 10.68 19.10
CA TYR A 365 -16.19 11.50 20.06
C TYR A 365 -15.53 12.69 19.34
N ALA A 366 -16.30 13.41 18.53
CA ALA A 366 -15.80 14.51 17.70
C ALA A 366 -15.10 15.64 18.47
N ASN A 367 -15.39 15.80 19.77
CA ASN A 367 -14.75 16.77 20.66
C ASN A 367 -13.50 16.24 21.39
N TYR A 368 -13.01 15.03 21.05
CA TYR A 368 -11.81 14.42 21.63
C TYR A 368 -10.64 14.57 20.65
N PRO A 369 -9.72 15.53 20.85
CA PRO A 369 -8.60 15.74 19.94
C PRO A 369 -7.65 14.55 19.83
N LEU A 370 -7.55 13.69 20.85
CA LEU A 370 -6.63 12.55 20.83
C LEU A 370 -6.95 11.58 19.69
N VAL A 371 -8.22 11.30 19.40
CA VAL A 371 -8.57 10.39 18.30
C VAL A 371 -8.29 10.99 16.93
N LYS A 372 -8.56 12.29 16.75
CA LYS A 372 -8.18 13.01 15.52
C LYS A 372 -6.66 12.99 15.30
N PHE A 373 -5.89 13.21 16.36
CA PHE A 373 -4.44 13.08 16.34
C PHE A 373 -4.01 11.67 15.92
N ARG A 374 -4.55 10.61 16.51
CA ARG A 374 -4.20 9.23 16.15
C ARG A 374 -4.61 8.87 14.72
N LEU A 375 -5.78 9.32 14.25
CA LEU A 375 -6.20 9.15 12.85
C LEU A 375 -5.24 9.87 11.89
N GLY A 376 -4.79 11.09 12.24
CA GLY A 376 -3.78 11.82 11.50
C GLY A 376 -2.44 11.06 11.41
N GLN A 377 -2.03 10.37 12.48
CA GLN A 377 -0.86 9.49 12.47
C GLN A 377 -1.06 8.27 11.56
N ALA A 378 -2.25 7.68 11.55
CA ALA A 378 -2.58 6.57 10.66
C ALA A 378 -2.50 6.98 9.18
N TYR A 379 -3.09 8.11 8.81
CA TYR A 379 -2.98 8.66 7.46
C TYR A 379 -1.55 9.05 7.08
N SER A 380 -0.77 9.60 8.01
CA SER A 380 0.66 9.85 7.80
C SER A 380 1.40 8.57 7.42
N LYS A 381 1.17 7.47 8.15
CA LYS A 381 1.79 6.16 7.86
C LYS A 381 1.33 5.54 6.53
N LEU A 382 0.10 5.81 6.10
CA LEU A 382 -0.40 5.38 4.78
C LEU A 382 0.00 6.35 3.64
N GLY A 383 0.83 7.35 3.92
CA GLY A 383 1.25 8.33 2.90
C GLY A 383 0.13 9.28 2.45
N LYS A 384 -0.99 9.37 3.17
CA LYS A 384 -2.10 10.30 2.92
C LYS A 384 -1.80 11.66 3.57
N VAL A 385 -0.79 12.35 3.05
CA VAL A 385 -0.21 13.58 3.63
C VAL A 385 -1.26 14.69 3.82
N ASP A 386 -2.12 14.95 2.85
CA ASP A 386 -3.11 16.03 2.94
C ASP A 386 -4.19 15.76 3.99
N ASP A 387 -4.68 14.52 4.06
CA ASP A 387 -5.64 14.11 5.09
C ASP A 387 -5.01 14.16 6.49
N SER A 388 -3.74 13.78 6.60
CA SER A 388 -2.97 13.86 7.84
C SER A 388 -2.82 15.31 8.32
N ILE A 389 -2.42 16.24 7.44
CA ILE A 389 -2.31 17.66 7.76
C ILE A 389 -3.64 18.20 8.27
N ARG A 390 -4.74 17.96 7.54
CA ARG A 390 -6.08 18.46 7.92
C ARG A 390 -6.48 17.99 9.31
N LEU A 391 -6.27 16.71 9.62
CA LEU A 391 -6.62 16.15 10.94
C LEU A 391 -5.72 16.68 12.06
N PHE A 392 -4.43 16.86 11.80
CA PHE A 392 -3.53 17.46 12.79
C PHE A 392 -3.86 18.93 13.04
N GLU A 393 -4.21 19.72 12.03
CA GLU A 393 -4.63 21.11 12.21
C GLU A 393 -5.91 21.20 13.04
N ASP A 394 -6.91 20.38 12.74
CA ASP A 394 -8.16 20.30 13.47
C ASP A 394 -7.93 19.90 14.94
N ALA A 395 -7.15 18.84 15.17
CA ALA A 395 -6.77 18.41 16.50
C ALA A 395 -5.95 19.46 17.27
N LEU A 396 -5.07 20.21 16.61
CA LEU A 396 -4.30 21.28 17.25
C LEU A 396 -5.20 22.43 17.71
N GLY A 397 -6.15 22.83 16.87
CA GLY A 397 -7.15 23.85 17.20
C GLY A 397 -7.96 23.47 18.43
N ASP A 398 -8.49 22.24 18.45
CA ASP A 398 -9.21 21.68 19.59
C ASP A 398 -8.37 21.67 20.87
N VAL A 399 -7.11 21.21 20.79
CA VAL A 399 -6.19 21.16 21.93
C VAL A 399 -5.94 22.56 22.49
N GLN A 400 -5.70 23.55 21.64
CA GLN A 400 -5.46 24.92 22.08
C GLN A 400 -6.68 25.53 22.77
N GLN A 401 -7.87 25.34 22.18
CA GLN A 401 -9.13 25.82 22.75
C GLN A 401 -9.42 25.17 24.10
N LEU A 402 -9.35 23.84 24.18
CA LEU A 402 -9.61 23.08 25.40
C LEU A 402 -8.57 23.40 26.47
N ALA A 403 -7.28 23.49 26.12
CA ALA A 403 -6.23 23.83 27.07
C ALA A 403 -6.38 25.25 27.65
N ALA A 404 -6.81 26.22 26.84
CA ALA A 404 -7.09 27.58 27.32
C ALA A 404 -8.23 27.57 28.35
N ALA A 405 -9.33 26.86 28.04
CA ALA A 405 -10.47 26.71 28.95
C ALA A 405 -10.09 25.97 30.24
N SER A 406 -9.33 24.87 30.14
CA SER A 406 -8.89 24.07 31.28
C SER A 406 -7.96 24.85 32.21
N LYS A 407 -7.01 25.63 31.66
CA LYS A 407 -6.13 26.51 32.43
C LYS A 407 -6.92 27.59 33.17
N ALA A 408 -7.92 28.19 32.53
CA ALA A 408 -8.77 29.21 33.16
C ALA A 408 -9.60 28.64 34.33
N LYS A 409 -10.10 27.40 34.18
CA LYS A 409 -10.88 26.70 35.22
C LYS A 409 -10.03 25.99 36.28
N GLN A 410 -8.72 25.85 36.06
CA GLN A 410 -7.82 24.99 36.85
C GLN A 410 -8.31 23.53 36.96
N SER A 411 -9.00 23.04 35.93
CA SER A 411 -9.56 21.69 35.86
C SER A 411 -9.48 21.19 34.42
N TRP A 412 -9.26 19.89 34.23
CA TRP A 412 -9.16 19.26 32.91
C TRP A 412 -10.34 18.32 32.70
N GLU A 413 -10.99 18.45 31.55
CA GLU A 413 -12.18 17.69 31.18
C GLU A 413 -11.79 16.32 30.57
N ASP A 414 -12.73 15.37 30.52
CA ASP A 414 -12.48 14.00 30.04
C ASP A 414 -12.08 13.89 28.57
N ASN A 415 -12.43 14.90 27.76
CA ASN A 415 -12.07 14.94 26.34
C ASN A 415 -10.63 15.42 26.08
N LEU A 416 -9.98 16.03 27.06
CA LEU A 416 -8.56 16.36 27.02
C LEU A 416 -8.02 16.38 28.47
N PRO A 417 -7.77 15.22 29.09
CA PRO A 417 -7.17 15.19 30.41
C PRO A 417 -5.73 15.72 30.37
N LEU A 418 -5.23 16.22 31.49
CA LEU A 418 -3.90 16.85 31.58
C LEU A 418 -2.76 15.99 30.98
N PRO A 419 -2.69 14.67 31.21
CA PRO A 419 -1.67 13.83 30.60
C PRO A 419 -1.76 13.76 29.06
N ASP A 420 -2.96 13.66 28.51
CA ASP A 420 -3.17 13.67 27.06
C ASP A 420 -2.76 15.03 26.49
N TYR A 421 -3.10 16.12 27.17
CA TYR A 421 -2.61 17.46 26.80
C TYR A 421 -1.07 17.51 26.79
N LYS A 422 -0.39 17.05 27.84
CA LYS A 422 1.08 17.07 27.91
C LYS A 422 1.71 16.30 26.74
N HIS A 423 1.15 15.15 26.39
CA HIS A 423 1.61 14.35 25.26
C HIS A 423 1.32 15.00 23.92
N ILE A 424 0.06 15.35 23.64
CA ILE A 424 -0.37 15.85 22.33
C ILE A 424 0.26 17.22 22.05
N SER A 425 0.38 18.09 23.06
CA SER A 425 0.94 19.45 22.90
C SER A 425 2.41 19.46 22.46
N THR A 426 3.14 18.37 22.66
CA THR A 426 4.53 18.22 22.19
C THR A 426 4.61 17.34 20.93
N ALA A 427 3.88 16.23 20.90
CA ALA A 427 3.95 15.27 19.79
C ALA A 427 3.25 15.76 18.51
N LEU A 428 2.09 16.39 18.63
CA LEU A 428 1.30 16.82 17.47
C LEU A 428 2.01 17.91 16.68
N PRO A 429 2.48 19.04 17.28
CA PRO A 429 3.11 20.08 16.48
C PRO A 429 4.40 19.61 15.79
N LYS A 430 5.17 18.70 16.42
CA LYS A 430 6.32 18.03 15.78
C LYS A 430 5.92 17.28 14.52
N LEU A 431 4.86 16.45 14.59
CA LEU A 431 4.41 15.63 13.47
C LEU A 431 3.74 16.46 12.38
N LEU A 432 2.96 17.48 12.73
CA LEU A 432 2.37 18.41 11.77
C LEU A 432 3.45 19.20 11.02
N GLY A 433 4.48 19.68 11.73
CA GLY A 433 5.62 20.35 11.11
C GLY A 433 6.34 19.45 10.10
N TYR A 434 6.53 18.19 10.48
CA TYR A 434 7.07 17.18 9.57
C TYR A 434 6.20 16.96 8.32
N GLN A 435 4.88 16.85 8.46
CA GLN A 435 3.98 16.69 7.31
C GLN A 435 4.01 17.89 6.37
N TYR A 436 4.09 19.11 6.91
CA TYR A 436 4.25 20.32 6.11
C TYR A 436 5.56 20.32 5.32
N TRP A 437 6.67 19.98 5.96
CA TRP A 437 7.95 19.83 5.28
C TRP A 437 7.88 18.75 4.21
N GLN A 438 7.34 17.56 4.52
CA GLN A 438 7.23 16.45 3.59
C GLN A 438 6.44 16.84 2.34
N LYS A 439 5.34 17.58 2.52
CA LYS A 439 4.55 18.11 1.40
C LYS A 439 5.35 19.10 0.54
N GLY A 440 6.07 20.03 1.17
CA GLY A 440 6.88 21.03 0.47
C GLY A 440 8.11 20.45 -0.24
N ALA A 441 8.71 19.40 0.31
CA ALA A 441 9.92 18.78 -0.22
C ALA A 441 9.63 17.79 -1.38
N PHE A 442 8.52 17.03 -1.30
CA PHE A 442 8.33 15.88 -2.20
C PHE A 442 7.00 15.89 -2.97
N ARG A 443 6.03 16.71 -2.58
CA ARG A 443 4.65 16.65 -3.13
C ARG A 443 4.16 17.96 -3.71
N THR A 444 5.07 18.91 -3.85
CA THR A 444 4.83 20.21 -4.48
C THR A 444 5.67 20.26 -5.76
N ASP A 445 5.18 20.97 -6.78
CA ASP A 445 5.98 21.24 -7.98
C ASP A 445 7.29 21.93 -7.54
N PRO A 446 8.47 21.38 -7.89
CA PRO A 446 9.76 21.99 -7.53
C PRO A 446 9.91 23.43 -8.00
N THR A 447 9.17 23.85 -9.03
CA THR A 447 9.15 25.20 -9.60
C THR A 447 8.21 26.16 -8.88
N ASP A 448 7.26 25.67 -8.08
CA ASP A 448 6.37 26.49 -7.25
C ASP A 448 7.07 26.87 -5.94
N VAL A 449 7.98 27.84 -6.04
CA VAL A 449 8.78 28.32 -4.91
C VAL A 449 7.91 28.93 -3.82
N ASP A 450 6.85 29.66 -4.17
CA ASP A 450 5.98 30.34 -3.21
C ASP A 450 5.23 29.34 -2.33
N GLN A 451 4.68 28.28 -2.93
CA GLN A 451 4.01 27.23 -2.17
C GLN A 451 4.98 26.50 -1.23
N ARG A 452 6.20 26.21 -1.68
CA ARG A 452 7.24 25.56 -0.86
C ARG A 452 7.67 26.43 0.32
N LEU A 453 7.92 27.72 0.08
CA LEU A 453 8.24 28.69 1.14
C LEU A 453 7.10 28.77 2.18
N SER A 454 5.85 28.80 1.74
CA SER A 454 4.70 28.78 2.65
C SER A 454 4.68 27.52 3.51
N LEU A 455 4.95 26.34 2.94
CA LEU A 455 4.95 25.08 3.67
C LEU A 455 6.12 24.98 4.66
N TYR A 456 7.33 25.40 4.29
CA TYR A 456 8.48 25.41 5.21
C TYR A 456 8.31 26.42 6.35
N ARG A 457 7.71 27.59 6.09
CA ARG A 457 7.34 28.54 7.15
C ARG A 457 6.36 27.88 8.14
N LYS A 458 5.28 27.28 7.64
CA LYS A 458 4.32 26.56 8.49
C LYS A 458 4.96 25.43 9.29
N ALA A 459 5.86 24.67 8.65
CA ALA A 459 6.61 23.59 9.30
C ALA A 459 7.44 24.11 10.48
N TYR A 460 8.15 25.21 10.28
CA TYR A 460 8.95 25.86 11.32
C TYR A 460 8.07 26.40 12.45
N GLU A 461 7.06 27.21 12.13
CA GLU A 461 6.20 27.88 13.12
C GLU A 461 5.44 26.89 14.01
N VAL A 462 4.89 25.82 13.43
CA VAL A 462 4.17 24.82 14.22
C VAL A 462 5.12 23.98 15.08
N THR A 463 6.31 23.64 14.59
CA THR A 463 7.31 22.90 15.39
C THR A 463 7.82 23.75 16.56
N LEU A 464 7.90 25.07 16.38
CA LEU A 464 8.31 26.01 17.43
C LEU A 464 7.37 25.95 18.64
N LEU A 465 6.07 25.73 18.42
CA LEU A 465 5.09 25.55 19.51
C LEU A 465 5.46 24.39 20.45
N ALA A 466 5.93 23.26 19.89
CA ALA A 466 6.39 22.13 20.70
C ALA A 466 7.72 22.44 21.40
N TYR A 467 8.64 23.12 20.71
CA TYR A 467 9.94 23.50 21.28
C TYR A 467 9.79 24.47 22.46
N ASP A 468 8.85 25.42 22.39
CA ASP A 468 8.59 26.37 23.48
C ASP A 468 8.06 25.67 24.76
N ILE A 469 7.45 24.49 24.61
CA ILE A 469 6.98 23.65 25.74
C ILE A 469 8.11 22.80 26.30
N THR A 470 8.99 22.28 25.44
CA THR A 470 10.17 21.49 25.83
C THR A 470 11.45 22.08 25.23
N PRO A 471 11.95 23.21 25.78
CA PRO A 471 13.20 23.81 25.33
C PRO A 471 14.36 22.82 25.45
N GLU A 472 15.41 23.04 24.66
CA GLU A 472 16.62 22.19 24.63
C GLU A 472 16.40 20.75 24.10
N ASN A 473 15.19 20.40 23.66
CA ASN A 473 14.95 19.12 22.99
C ASN A 473 15.68 19.07 21.64
N ALA A 474 16.65 18.17 21.52
CA ALA A 474 17.52 18.07 20.34
C ALA A 474 16.76 17.70 19.05
N ASP A 475 15.76 16.82 19.12
CA ASP A 475 14.97 16.44 17.93
C ASP A 475 14.19 17.64 17.37
N LEU A 476 13.56 18.41 18.25
CA LEU A 476 12.79 19.59 17.87
C LEU A 476 13.72 20.69 17.34
N ALA A 477 14.86 20.91 18.00
CA ALA A 477 15.88 21.84 17.53
C ALA A 477 16.41 21.45 16.14
N ASN A 478 16.69 20.17 15.92
CA ASN A 478 17.11 19.64 14.62
C ASN A 478 16.06 19.89 13.54
N ASN A 479 14.79 19.59 13.79
CA ASN A 479 13.71 19.87 12.83
C ASN A 479 13.59 21.37 12.52
N LEU A 480 13.64 22.24 13.53
CA LEU A 480 13.59 23.70 13.35
C LEU A 480 14.75 24.21 12.48
N VAL A 481 15.97 23.77 12.76
CA VAL A 481 17.14 24.15 11.97
C VAL A 481 17.02 23.61 10.55
N TYR A 482 16.59 22.36 10.37
CA TYR A 482 16.43 21.76 9.05
C TYR A 482 15.39 22.53 8.20
N TYR A 483 14.21 22.83 8.74
CA TYR A 483 13.19 23.60 8.02
C TYR A 483 13.64 25.03 7.73
N ALA A 484 14.39 25.65 8.65
CA ALA A 484 14.98 26.97 8.43
C ALA A 484 16.00 26.96 7.28
N LEU A 485 16.86 25.94 7.20
CA LEU A 485 17.84 25.80 6.14
C LEU A 485 17.19 25.56 4.77
N GLU A 486 16.15 24.72 4.70
CA GLU A 486 15.34 24.52 3.49
C GLU A 486 14.67 25.82 3.02
N TYR A 487 14.15 26.63 3.96
CA TYR A 487 13.60 27.94 3.65
C TYR A 487 14.68 28.91 3.10
N LEU A 488 15.81 29.03 3.81
CA LEU A 488 16.91 29.94 3.46
C LEU A 488 17.54 29.59 2.11
N ALA A 489 17.56 28.31 1.74
CA ALA A 489 18.06 27.86 0.45
C ALA A 489 17.21 28.39 -0.73
N LEU A 490 15.91 28.59 -0.52
CA LEU A 490 14.99 29.11 -1.53
C LEU A 490 14.86 30.63 -1.49
N ASN A 491 14.83 31.23 -0.31
CA ASN A 491 14.66 32.68 -0.14
C ASN A 491 15.52 33.24 1.01
N PRO A 492 16.76 33.66 0.73
CA PRO A 492 17.69 34.11 1.78
C PRO A 492 17.54 35.58 2.18
N LYS A 493 16.61 36.35 1.60
CA LYS A 493 16.60 37.83 1.69
C LYS A 493 15.27 38.46 2.10
N ASP A 494 14.36 37.70 2.69
CA ASP A 494 13.11 38.25 3.24
C ASP A 494 13.16 38.43 4.77
N GLU A 495 12.14 39.09 5.32
CA GLU A 495 12.04 39.37 6.75
C GLU A 495 12.12 38.09 7.60
N PHE A 496 11.48 37.01 7.13
CA PHE A 496 11.48 35.74 7.85
C PHE A 496 12.87 35.08 7.83
N ALA A 497 13.58 35.11 6.70
CA ALA A 497 14.96 34.63 6.58
C ALA A 497 15.88 35.29 7.60
N TYR A 498 15.79 36.61 7.80
CA TYR A 498 16.59 37.31 8.81
C TYR A 498 16.28 36.81 10.23
N GLN A 499 15.00 36.61 10.56
CA GLN A 499 14.60 36.05 11.85
C GLN A 499 15.10 34.62 12.06
N LEU A 500 15.07 33.79 11.01
CA LEU A 500 15.59 32.42 11.06
C LEU A 500 17.08 32.41 11.37
N VAL A 501 17.88 33.20 10.66
CA VAL A 501 19.34 33.29 10.87
C VAL A 501 19.68 33.70 12.30
N GLU A 502 18.96 34.68 12.87
CA GLU A 502 19.17 35.09 14.26
C GLU A 502 18.91 33.92 15.24
N ARG A 503 17.89 33.10 14.97
CA ARG A 503 17.49 31.95 15.81
C ARG A 503 18.40 30.74 15.66
N LEU A 504 19.01 30.53 14.49
CA LEU A 504 19.92 29.39 14.24
C LEU A 504 21.06 29.31 15.28
N SER A 505 21.58 30.46 15.71
CA SER A 505 22.64 30.53 16.74
C SER A 505 22.22 29.96 18.10
N LYS A 506 20.92 29.99 18.42
CA LYS A 506 20.36 29.44 19.67
C LYS A 506 20.29 27.92 19.64
N TYR A 507 20.02 27.34 18.47
CA TYR A 507 19.87 25.88 18.32
C TYR A 507 21.19 25.17 18.07
N MET A 508 22.19 25.88 17.51
CA MET A 508 23.49 25.32 17.18
C MET A 508 24.15 24.54 18.33
N PRO A 509 24.27 25.05 19.58
CA PRO A 509 24.93 24.30 20.66
C PRO A 509 24.20 23.00 21.03
N ILE A 510 22.86 22.98 20.90
CA ILE A 510 22.03 21.81 21.21
C ILE A 510 22.29 20.72 20.16
N ILE A 511 22.31 21.09 18.88
CA ILE A 511 22.56 20.16 17.78
C ILE A 511 24.00 19.66 17.81
N GLU A 512 24.97 20.54 18.06
CA GLU A 512 26.38 20.15 18.24
C GLU A 512 26.55 19.12 19.35
N GLN A 513 25.85 19.31 20.47
CA GLN A 513 25.92 18.37 21.58
C GLN A 513 25.27 17.03 21.24
N ALA A 514 24.10 17.04 20.60
CA ALA A 514 23.42 15.82 20.15
C ALA A 514 24.26 15.05 19.12
N ALA A 515 24.90 15.77 18.19
CA ALA A 515 25.75 15.20 17.16
C ALA A 515 26.97 14.47 17.74
N LYS A 516 27.44 14.78 18.96
CA LYS A 516 28.57 14.05 19.59
C LYS A 516 28.24 12.61 19.98
N SER A 517 26.95 12.26 20.11
CA SER A 517 26.52 10.90 20.45
C SER A 517 26.97 9.90 19.36
N GLU A 518 27.42 8.71 19.75
CA GLU A 518 27.68 7.61 18.82
C GLU A 518 26.38 7.14 18.10
N GLU A 519 25.22 7.41 18.70
CA GLU A 519 23.90 7.11 18.13
C GLU A 519 23.37 8.18 17.16
N ALA A 520 24.15 9.23 16.88
CA ALA A 520 23.73 10.30 15.98
C ALA A 520 23.52 9.77 14.55
N ASP A 521 22.31 9.95 14.02
CA ASP A 521 21.98 9.51 12.66
C ASP A 521 22.50 10.48 11.58
N ALA A 522 22.54 10.02 10.32
CA ALA A 522 23.06 10.83 9.22
C ALA A 522 22.20 12.08 8.93
N MET A 523 20.92 12.09 9.32
CA MET A 523 20.06 13.27 9.13
C MET A 523 20.45 14.40 10.08
N LEU A 524 20.65 14.09 11.37
CA LEU A 524 21.14 15.04 12.37
C LEU A 524 22.50 15.61 11.97
N LEU A 525 23.42 14.74 11.52
CA LEU A 525 24.76 15.16 11.10
C LEU A 525 24.71 16.01 9.82
N ASP A 526 23.84 15.70 8.85
CA ASP A 526 23.64 16.53 7.65
C ASP A 526 23.04 17.91 8.01
N THR A 527 22.09 17.99 8.95
CA THR A 527 21.57 19.27 9.44
C THR A 527 22.70 20.14 10.00
N LEU A 528 23.56 19.57 10.85
CA LEU A 528 24.69 20.29 11.45
C LEU A 528 25.73 20.69 10.38
N LEU A 529 25.99 19.82 9.41
CA LEU A 529 26.88 20.12 8.28
C LEU A 529 26.37 21.33 7.48
N GLN A 530 25.08 21.33 7.13
CA GLN A 530 24.46 22.45 6.43
C GLN A 530 24.47 23.73 7.26
N LEU A 531 24.26 23.63 8.57
CA LEU A 531 24.34 24.76 9.49
C LEU A 531 25.75 25.38 9.52
N TYR A 532 26.81 24.55 9.56
CA TYR A 532 28.18 25.04 9.46
C TYR A 532 28.48 25.72 8.12
N ILE A 533 27.89 25.24 7.01
CA ILE A 533 28.05 25.86 5.70
C ILE A 533 27.42 27.26 5.70
N VAL A 534 26.18 27.39 6.19
CA VAL A 534 25.45 28.67 6.22
C VAL A 534 26.07 29.67 7.19
N THR A 535 26.69 29.19 8.27
CA THR A 535 27.37 30.03 9.28
C THR A 535 28.88 30.19 9.03
N GLU A 536 29.35 29.80 7.85
CA GLU A 536 30.74 29.94 7.38
C GLU A 536 31.82 29.25 8.25
N GLN A 537 31.45 28.22 9.01
CA GLN A 537 32.36 27.41 9.84
C GLN A 537 33.04 26.30 9.02
N LYS A 538 33.91 26.70 8.07
CA LYS A 538 34.50 25.79 7.07
C LYS A 538 35.27 24.61 7.66
N GLU A 539 36.08 24.82 8.69
CA GLU A 539 36.88 23.74 9.29
C GLU A 539 36.01 22.74 10.05
N ALA A 540 34.97 23.21 10.74
CA ALA A 540 34.00 22.35 11.41
C ALA A 540 33.17 21.52 10.42
N ALA A 541 32.74 22.14 9.31
CA ALA A 541 32.05 21.45 8.21
C ALA A 541 32.89 20.31 7.62
N LYS A 542 34.19 20.55 7.37
CA LYS A 542 35.11 19.53 6.85
C LYS A 542 35.29 18.37 7.82
N ALA A 543 35.51 18.67 9.11
CA ALA A 543 35.69 17.65 10.13
C ALA A 543 34.44 16.75 10.27
N LEU A 544 33.24 17.32 10.10
CA LEU A 544 31.98 16.61 10.18
C LEU A 544 31.67 15.78 8.92
N ALA A 545 32.05 16.26 7.74
CA ALA A 545 31.71 15.64 6.45
C ALA A 545 32.13 14.17 6.34
N ALA A 546 33.31 13.81 6.85
CA ALA A 546 33.79 12.41 6.85
C ALA A 546 32.86 11.51 7.68
N ARG A 547 32.46 11.98 8.87
CA ARG A 547 31.56 11.24 9.75
C ARG A 547 30.15 11.10 9.17
N VAL A 548 29.65 12.13 8.50
CA VAL A 548 28.35 12.05 7.78
C VAL A 548 28.41 10.94 6.73
N PHE A 549 29.50 10.85 5.98
CA PHE A 549 29.69 9.81 4.96
C PHE A 549 29.70 8.40 5.57
N GLU A 550 30.49 8.19 6.62
CA GLU A 550 30.59 6.90 7.32
C GLU A 550 29.25 6.43 7.88
N VAL A 551 28.53 7.31 8.58
CA VAL A 551 27.21 6.99 9.16
C VAL A 551 26.17 6.75 8.07
N LEU A 552 26.24 7.47 6.95
CA LEU A 552 25.32 7.30 5.83
C LEU A 552 25.54 5.98 5.09
N GLU A 553 26.79 5.55 4.85
CA GLU A 553 27.08 4.25 4.23
C GLU A 553 26.66 3.07 5.12
N ALA A 554 26.75 3.23 6.44
CA ALA A 554 26.29 2.23 7.40
C ALA A 554 24.76 2.20 7.58
N SER A 555 24.02 3.16 7.01
CA SER A 555 22.58 3.29 7.20
C SER A 555 21.79 2.53 6.15
N GLU A 556 21.08 1.48 6.58
CA GLU A 556 20.11 0.76 5.72
C GLU A 556 18.73 1.45 5.66
N GLU A 557 18.55 2.57 6.37
CA GLU A 557 17.23 3.13 6.72
C GLU A 557 16.88 4.46 6.03
N ILE A 558 17.78 5.02 5.23
CA ILE A 558 17.58 6.34 4.59
C ILE A 558 17.10 6.14 3.14
N PRO A 559 15.99 6.77 2.72
CA PRO A 559 15.54 6.71 1.32
C PRO A 559 16.63 7.14 0.35
N ASP A 560 16.83 6.36 -0.73
CA ASP A 560 17.96 6.52 -1.67
C ASP A 560 18.09 7.95 -2.23
N MET A 561 16.96 8.62 -2.49
CA MET A 561 16.95 10.02 -2.93
C MET A 561 17.59 10.98 -1.91
N ILE A 562 17.27 10.80 -0.62
CA ILE A 562 17.80 11.61 0.48
C ILE A 562 19.27 11.27 0.68
N ALA A 563 19.64 9.99 0.66
CA ALA A 563 21.02 9.54 0.77
C ALA A 563 21.91 10.16 -0.32
N ARG A 564 21.46 10.16 -1.59
CA ARG A 564 22.18 10.81 -2.70
C ARG A 564 22.34 12.31 -2.50
N ALA A 565 21.33 13.00 -1.98
CA ALA A 565 21.41 14.44 -1.71
C ALA A 565 22.45 14.76 -0.62
N ILE A 566 22.47 13.97 0.46
CA ILE A 566 23.48 14.09 1.53
C ILE A 566 24.88 13.79 0.98
N GLN A 567 25.06 12.70 0.23
CA GLN A 567 26.33 12.36 -0.41
C GLN A 567 26.84 13.48 -1.32
N ALA A 568 25.96 14.08 -2.14
CA ALA A 568 26.34 15.19 -3.01
C ALA A 568 26.82 16.42 -2.22
N ARG A 569 26.18 16.76 -1.10
CA ARG A 569 26.62 17.83 -0.20
C ARG A 569 27.97 17.54 0.43
N VAL A 570 28.14 16.33 0.99
CA VAL A 570 29.40 15.89 1.60
C VAL A 570 30.54 15.96 0.59
N LEU A 571 30.36 15.41 -0.62
CA LEU A 571 31.34 15.47 -1.69
C LEU A 571 31.68 16.91 -2.10
N LYS A 572 30.71 17.82 -2.10
CA LYS A 572 30.95 19.24 -2.40
C LYS A 572 31.80 19.92 -1.32
N VAL A 573 31.56 19.61 -0.04
CA VAL A 573 32.37 20.12 1.08
C VAL A 573 33.80 19.57 1.01
N MET A 574 33.97 18.30 0.64
CA MET A 574 35.28 17.67 0.48
C MET A 574 36.03 18.06 -0.80
N LYS A 575 35.35 18.55 -1.85
CA LYS A 575 35.95 18.96 -3.13
C LYS A 575 36.25 20.46 -3.24
N ASN A 576 35.63 21.31 -2.44
CA ASN A 576 35.91 22.76 -2.43
C ASN A 576 37.12 23.12 -1.53
N THR A 577 38.09 22.20 -1.53
CA THR A 577 39.43 22.20 -0.95
C THR A 577 40.39 21.72 -2.02
#